data_AF-A0A382VL65-F1
#
_entry.id   AF-A0A382VL65-F1
#
_cell.length_a   1.000
_cell.length_b   1.000
_cell.length_c   1.000
_cell.angle_alpha   90.00
_cell.angle_beta   90.00
_cell.angle_gamma   90.00
#
_symmetry.space_group_name_H-M   'P 1'
#
loop_
_entity.id
_entity.type
_entity.pdbx_description
1 polymer ?
#
loop_
_entity_poly.entity_id
_entity_poly.type
_entity_poly.pdbx_seq_one_letter_code
_entity_poly.pdbx_strand_id
1 'polypeptide(L)'
;MLKTFLFHGFVCSPRALGASRPVSFFVFCALLFSLSFSQTKEANTSADEPLTTKEGAHLQDIDGLAAIVGDKTILKSDINQTLAMAIFQRQLNPQTDVAEIQALKKEIIQSIINRKIILIMAELDSVEVKDKDVDRSLDDQVNNIIAQAGGEEAAEKALGQPLRSFRREYWYEIKDMMITQQ
;
A
#
# COMPACT_ATOMS: atom_id res chain seq x y z
N MET A 1 -12.72 2.02 58.55
CA MET A 1 -13.72 1.12 57.96
C MET A 1 -13.08 0.51 56.71
N LEU A 2 -12.56 -0.71 56.83
CA LEU A 2 -11.77 -1.42 55.81
C LEU A 2 -12.24 -2.89 55.79
N LYS A 3 -12.45 -3.47 54.60
CA LYS A 3 -12.42 -4.92 54.29
C LYS A 3 -12.60 -5.06 52.76
N THR A 4 -11.63 -5.44 51.93
CA THR A 4 -10.81 -6.68 51.84
C THR A 4 -11.54 -7.83 51.15
N PHE A 5 -11.06 -8.15 49.94
CA PHE A 5 -10.89 -9.45 49.27
C PHE A 5 -11.47 -10.71 49.94
N LEU A 6 -12.08 -11.61 49.14
CA LEU A 6 -11.61 -13.01 49.05
C LEU A 6 -12.25 -13.82 47.91
N PHE A 7 -11.35 -14.31 47.05
CA PHE A 7 -11.48 -15.48 46.18
C PHE A 7 -11.83 -16.74 47.00
N HIS A 8 -12.55 -17.69 46.40
CA HIS A 8 -12.52 -19.10 46.82
C HIS A 8 -12.29 -19.97 45.59
N GLY A 9 -11.13 -20.61 45.55
CA GLY A 9 -10.86 -21.75 44.69
C GLY A 9 -11.41 -23.03 45.31
N PHE A 10 -11.63 -24.03 44.46
CA PHE A 10 -11.72 -25.41 44.87
C PHE A 10 -10.73 -26.22 44.05
N VAL A 11 -9.80 -26.85 44.77
CA VAL A 11 -8.78 -27.77 44.28
C VAL A 11 -9.36 -29.19 44.31
N CYS A 12 -9.12 -30.01 43.30
CA CYS A 12 -8.83 -31.44 43.49
C CYS A 12 -8.16 -32.05 42.25
N SER A 13 -7.03 -32.73 42.47
CA SER A 13 -6.25 -33.57 41.53
C SER A 13 -6.31 -35.01 42.09
N PRO A 14 -6.18 -36.11 41.32
CA PRO A 14 -4.85 -36.58 40.87
C PRO A 14 -4.78 -37.35 39.52
N ARG A 15 -3.70 -37.06 38.79
CA ARG A 15 -2.77 -37.90 38.00
C ARG A 15 -3.06 -39.42 37.84
N ALA A 16 -3.18 -39.90 36.59
CA ALA A 16 -2.61 -41.18 36.12
C ALA A 16 -2.57 -41.31 34.59
N LEU A 17 -1.38 -41.65 34.08
CA LEU A 17 -1.01 -42.50 32.92
C LEU A 17 -1.73 -42.38 31.55
N GLY A 18 -0.96 -41.92 30.55
CA GLY A 18 -0.41 -42.84 29.54
C GLY A 18 -1.26 -43.22 28.32
N ALA A 19 -0.75 -42.81 27.15
CA ALA A 19 -0.74 -43.51 25.86
C ALA A 19 -1.85 -43.29 24.81
N SER A 20 -1.33 -43.17 23.57
CA SER A 20 -1.92 -43.43 22.24
C SER A 20 -2.92 -42.42 21.62
N ARG A 21 -2.42 -41.86 20.50
CA ARG A 21 -3.09 -41.24 19.32
C ARG A 21 -4.18 -42.19 18.71
N PRO A 22 -4.85 -41.86 17.58
CA PRO A 22 -5.43 -40.60 17.07
C PRO A 22 -6.86 -40.77 16.47
N VAL A 23 -7.53 -39.65 16.15
CA VAL A 23 -8.48 -39.45 15.01
C VAL A 23 -9.81 -40.24 15.00
N SER A 24 -10.86 -39.53 14.56
CA SER A 24 -12.15 -40.02 14.07
C SER A 24 -13.30 -40.11 15.08
N PHE A 25 -14.10 -39.05 15.13
CA PHE A 25 -15.51 -39.13 15.49
C PHE A 25 -16.33 -38.30 14.50
N PHE A 26 -16.36 -38.80 13.27
CA PHE A 26 -17.43 -38.53 12.32
C PHE A 26 -17.98 -39.90 11.92
N VAL A 27 -19.27 -39.95 11.56
CA VAL A 27 -20.08 -41.12 11.19
C VAL A 27 -20.97 -41.61 12.34
N PHE A 28 -22.19 -41.07 12.41
CA PHE A 28 -23.38 -41.85 12.09
C PHE A 28 -24.64 -40.98 11.92
N CYS A 29 -25.00 -40.68 10.68
CA CYS A 29 -26.41 -40.63 10.25
C CYS A 29 -26.44 -40.74 8.71
N ALA A 30 -26.45 -41.98 8.23
CA ALA A 30 -26.89 -42.35 6.90
C ALA A 30 -28.44 -42.31 6.93
N LEU A 31 -29.23 -41.99 5.91
CA LEU A 31 -29.15 -42.28 4.48
C LEU A 31 -30.37 -41.59 3.81
N LEU A 32 -30.26 -41.26 2.52
CA LEU A 32 -31.33 -40.88 1.56
C LEU A 32 -31.70 -39.38 1.41
N PHE A 33 -30.84 -38.61 0.73
CA PHE A 33 -31.35 -37.82 -0.40
C PHE A 33 -30.31 -37.79 -1.51
N SER A 34 -30.60 -38.56 -2.54
CA SER A 34 -29.88 -38.70 -3.80
C SER A 34 -29.78 -37.38 -4.57
N LEU A 35 -28.68 -37.28 -5.32
CA LEU A 35 -28.39 -36.27 -6.33
C LEU A 35 -29.61 -35.91 -7.21
N SER A 36 -29.79 -34.62 -7.47
CA SER A 36 -29.87 -34.02 -8.82
C SER A 36 -30.27 -32.54 -8.71
N PHE A 37 -29.30 -31.62 -8.84
CA PHE A 37 -29.62 -30.23 -9.16
C PHE A 37 -29.76 -30.15 -10.68
N SER A 38 -30.98 -30.34 -11.19
CA SER A 38 -31.28 -30.20 -12.61
C SER A 38 -31.27 -28.73 -13.02
N GLN A 39 -30.49 -28.41 -14.05
CA GLN A 39 -30.60 -27.16 -14.79
C GLN A 39 -31.95 -27.09 -15.50
N THR A 40 -32.64 -25.95 -15.43
CA THR A 40 -33.59 -25.55 -16.47
C THR A 40 -33.31 -24.10 -16.86
N LYS A 41 -32.64 -23.96 -18.01
CA LYS A 41 -32.69 -22.77 -18.86
C LYS A 41 -34.15 -22.49 -19.20
N GLU A 42 -34.60 -21.27 -18.98
CA GLU A 42 -35.81 -20.77 -19.65
C GLU A 42 -35.41 -20.07 -20.95
N ALA A 43 -36.10 -20.50 -22.01
CA ALA A 43 -35.86 -20.14 -23.38
C ALA A 43 -36.55 -18.83 -23.76
N ASN A 44 -35.94 -18.16 -24.74
CA ASN A 44 -36.47 -17.09 -25.57
C ASN A 44 -37.93 -17.30 -26.01
N THR A 45 -38.78 -16.30 -25.73
CA THR A 45 -40.07 -16.12 -26.40
C THR A 45 -40.01 -14.87 -27.27
N SER A 46 -40.40 -15.05 -28.53
CA SER A 46 -40.44 -14.08 -29.61
C SER A 46 -41.69 -13.18 -29.56
N ALA A 47 -41.50 -11.92 -29.99
CA ALA A 47 -42.45 -11.00 -30.64
C ALA A 47 -43.54 -10.31 -29.77
N ASP A 48 -43.33 -9.04 -29.41
CA ASP A 48 -43.92 -7.85 -30.06
C ASP A 48 -43.76 -6.58 -29.17
N GLU A 49 -43.30 -5.49 -29.78
CA GLU A 49 -42.84 -4.21 -29.20
C GLU A 49 -43.99 -3.29 -28.71
N PRO A 50 -43.77 -2.36 -27.74
CA PRO A 50 -43.27 -1.04 -28.15
C PRO A 50 -42.20 -0.40 -27.25
N LEU A 51 -41.23 0.20 -27.93
CA LEU A 51 -40.21 1.15 -27.52
C LEU A 51 -40.49 1.88 -26.19
N THR A 52 -39.63 1.61 -25.20
CA THR A 52 -39.16 2.69 -24.32
C THR A 52 -37.65 2.77 -24.42
N THR A 53 -37.21 3.71 -25.26
CA THR A 53 -35.82 4.11 -25.45
C THR A 53 -35.24 4.62 -24.13
N LYS A 54 -34.61 3.74 -23.36
CA LYS A 54 -33.56 4.08 -22.39
C LYS A 54 -32.51 2.97 -22.36
N GLU A 55 -32.05 2.58 -23.54
CA GLU A 55 -30.69 2.03 -23.65
C GLU A 55 -29.75 3.21 -23.36
N GLY A 56 -29.50 3.44 -22.07
CA GLY A 56 -28.45 4.32 -21.62
C GLY A 56 -27.17 3.71 -22.12
N ALA A 57 -26.69 4.24 -23.24
CA ALA A 57 -25.41 3.92 -23.83
C ALA A 57 -24.39 3.64 -22.73
N HIS A 58 -23.62 2.57 -22.91
CA HIS A 58 -22.32 2.41 -22.25
C HIS A 58 -21.42 3.56 -22.74
N LEU A 59 -21.73 4.78 -22.30
CA LEU A 59 -20.86 5.92 -22.33
C LEU A 59 -19.81 5.58 -21.28
N GLN A 60 -18.64 5.15 -21.74
CA GLN A 60 -17.46 5.32 -20.91
C GLN A 60 -17.36 6.82 -20.64
N ASP A 61 -17.68 7.23 -19.42
CA ASP A 61 -17.49 8.61 -18.99
C ASP A 61 -15.99 8.86 -19.09
N ILE A 62 -15.59 9.65 -20.09
CA ILE A 62 -14.18 9.99 -20.27
C ILE A 62 -13.85 11.02 -19.20
N ASP A 63 -12.89 10.66 -18.34
CA ASP A 63 -12.46 11.51 -17.24
C ASP A 63 -12.04 12.90 -17.74
N GLY A 64 -12.74 13.92 -17.22
CA GLY A 64 -12.43 15.31 -17.53
C GLY A 64 -11.25 15.84 -16.72
N LEU A 65 -10.45 16.72 -17.32
CA LEU A 65 -9.43 17.49 -16.60
C LEU A 65 -10.09 18.60 -15.76
N ALA A 66 -9.75 18.69 -14.48
CA ALA A 66 -10.25 19.72 -13.58
C ALA A 66 -9.26 20.89 -13.39
N ALA A 67 -7.96 20.59 -13.26
CA ALA A 67 -6.91 21.59 -13.09
C ALA A 67 -5.52 21.01 -13.41
N ILE A 68 -4.52 21.88 -13.57
CA ILE A 68 -3.10 21.54 -13.72
C ILE A 68 -2.32 22.35 -12.66
N VAL A 69 -1.43 21.68 -11.94
CA VAL A 69 -0.56 22.28 -10.91
C VAL A 69 0.87 21.86 -11.22
N GLY A 70 1.68 22.79 -11.73
CA GLY A 70 3.01 22.47 -12.26
C GLY A 70 2.92 21.50 -13.44
N ASP A 71 3.54 20.33 -13.31
CA ASP A 71 3.51 19.21 -14.25
C ASP A 71 2.42 18.16 -13.91
N LYS A 72 1.72 18.30 -12.78
CA LYS A 72 0.73 17.33 -12.30
C LYS A 72 -0.69 17.73 -12.68
N THR A 73 -1.46 16.78 -13.18
CA THR A 73 -2.88 16.98 -13.53
C THR A 73 -3.81 16.55 -12.41
N ILE A 74 -4.97 17.21 -12.32
CA ILE A 74 -6.06 16.89 -11.39
C ILE A 74 -7.28 16.53 -12.24
N LEU A 75 -7.81 15.32 -12.06
CA LEU A 75 -8.99 14.83 -12.76
C LEU A 75 -10.28 15.18 -12.02
N LYS A 76 -11.37 15.30 -12.79
CA LYS A 76 -12.71 15.53 -12.26
C LYS A 76 -13.24 14.30 -11.53
N SER A 77 -12.90 13.09 -11.99
CA SER A 77 -13.21 11.82 -11.34
C SER A 77 -12.62 11.74 -9.94
N ASP A 78 -11.34 12.07 -9.78
CA ASP A 78 -10.65 12.09 -8.47
C ASP A 78 -11.35 13.01 -7.46
N ILE A 79 -11.73 14.22 -7.90
CA ILE A 79 -12.44 15.18 -7.05
C ILE A 79 -13.81 14.63 -6.67
N ASN A 80 -14.55 14.09 -7.63
CA ASN A 80 -15.90 13.57 -7.40
C ASN A 80 -15.89 12.33 -6.49
N GLN A 81 -14.91 11.44 -6.64
CA GLN A 81 -14.75 10.25 -5.80
C GLN A 81 -14.44 10.66 -4.35
N THR A 82 -13.52 11.61 -4.16
CA THR A 82 -13.19 12.13 -2.83
C THR A 82 -14.39 12.84 -2.20
N LEU A 83 -15.12 13.64 -2.99
CA LEU A 83 -16.32 14.33 -2.54
C LEU A 83 -17.43 13.36 -2.15
N ALA A 84 -17.68 12.31 -2.95
CA ALA A 84 -18.68 11.30 -2.65
C ALA A 84 -18.38 10.58 -1.32
N MET A 85 -17.11 10.21 -1.09
CA MET A 85 -16.69 9.61 0.17
C MET A 85 -16.88 10.57 1.35
N ALA A 86 -16.53 11.86 1.19
CA ALA A 86 -16.67 12.86 2.24
C ALA A 86 -18.14 13.16 2.57
N ILE A 87 -19.02 13.21 1.57
CA ILE A 87 -20.49 13.34 1.75
C ILE A 87 -21.01 12.17 2.57
N PHE A 88 -20.62 10.93 2.23
CA PHE A 88 -21.03 9.74 2.96
C PHE A 88 -20.55 9.75 4.42
N GLN A 89 -19.29 10.12 4.65
CA GLN A 89 -18.70 10.22 5.99
C GLN A 89 -19.38 11.28 6.85
N ARG A 90 -19.75 12.42 6.27
CA ARG A 90 -20.45 13.51 6.97
C ARG A 90 -21.97 13.37 6.97
N GLN A 91 -22.50 12.28 6.39
CA GLN A 91 -23.94 12.01 6.25
C GLN A 91 -24.73 13.17 5.63
N LEU A 92 -24.10 13.91 4.71
CA LEU A 92 -24.74 15.05 4.03
C LEU A 92 -25.72 14.55 2.99
N ASN A 93 -26.87 15.21 2.89
CA ASN A 93 -27.88 14.90 1.91
C ASN A 93 -27.70 15.78 0.66
N PRO A 94 -27.46 15.19 -0.53
CA PRO A 94 -27.26 15.94 -1.78
C PRO A 94 -28.40 16.88 -2.19
N GLN A 95 -29.62 16.65 -1.69
CA GLN A 95 -30.80 17.45 -2.04
C GLN A 95 -31.02 18.64 -1.11
N THR A 96 -30.64 18.53 0.17
CA THR A 96 -30.87 19.59 1.16
C THR A 96 -29.62 20.41 1.44
N ASP A 97 -28.44 19.79 1.40
CA ASP A 97 -27.21 20.38 1.95
C ASP A 97 -26.28 20.91 0.83
N VAL A 98 -26.87 21.44 -0.24
CA VAL A 98 -26.15 21.84 -1.47
C VAL A 98 -25.04 22.86 -1.17
N ALA A 99 -25.29 23.84 -0.29
CA ALA A 99 -24.32 24.86 0.06
C ALA A 99 -23.10 24.28 0.80
N GLU A 100 -23.34 23.35 1.72
CA GLU A 100 -22.29 22.67 2.48
C GLU A 100 -21.46 21.76 1.57
N ILE A 101 -22.11 21.02 0.67
CA ILE A 101 -21.43 20.19 -0.32
C ILE A 101 -20.57 21.04 -1.27
N GLN A 102 -21.02 22.23 -1.66
CA GLN A 102 -20.22 23.15 -2.45
C GLN A 102 -19.00 23.68 -1.69
N ALA A 103 -19.15 24.01 -0.40
CA ALA A 103 -18.04 24.42 0.45
C ALA A 103 -17.02 23.27 0.62
N LEU A 104 -17.50 22.07 0.90
CA LEU A 104 -16.70 20.85 1.00
C LEU A 104 -15.96 20.55 -0.31
N LYS A 105 -16.61 20.70 -1.46
CA LYS A 105 -15.96 20.53 -2.76
C LYS A 105 -14.80 21.51 -2.94
N LYS A 106 -14.96 22.77 -2.53
CA LYS A 106 -13.86 23.76 -2.59
C LYS A 106 -12.70 23.37 -1.67
N GLU A 107 -13.01 22.92 -0.45
CA GLU A 107 -12.01 22.42 0.51
C GLU A 107 -11.22 21.24 -0.08
N ILE A 108 -11.90 20.28 -0.69
CA ILE A 108 -11.28 19.10 -1.32
C ILE A 108 -10.36 19.51 -2.46
N ILE A 109 -10.82 20.40 -3.35
CA ILE A 109 -9.98 20.92 -4.45
C ILE A 109 -8.71 21.58 -3.89
N GLN A 110 -8.86 22.42 -2.87
CA GLN A 110 -7.74 23.11 -2.23
C GLN A 110 -6.75 22.11 -1.60
N SER A 111 -7.25 21.10 -0.89
CA SER A 111 -6.44 20.04 -0.28
C SER A 111 -5.67 19.22 -1.33
N ILE A 112 -6.32 18.88 -2.45
CA ILE A 112 -5.66 18.20 -3.56
C ILE A 112 -4.54 19.07 -4.13
N ILE A 113 -4.82 20.36 -4.39
CA ILE A 113 -3.80 21.30 -4.89
C ILE A 113 -2.61 21.39 -3.93
N ASN A 114 -2.85 21.59 -2.63
CA ASN A 114 -1.77 21.66 -1.64
C ASN A 114 -0.91 20.40 -1.64
N ARG A 115 -1.54 19.23 -1.70
CA ARG A 115 -0.83 17.96 -1.76
C ARG A 115 0.05 17.87 -3.00
N LYS A 116 -0.45 18.31 -4.15
CA LYS A 116 0.34 18.35 -5.40
C LYS A 116 1.52 19.31 -5.28
N ILE A 117 1.33 20.49 -4.67
CA ILE A 117 2.41 21.45 -4.41
C ILE A 117 3.51 20.82 -3.54
N ILE A 118 3.14 20.16 -2.43
CA ILE A 118 4.12 19.49 -1.56
C ILE A 118 4.89 18.41 -2.32
N LEU A 119 4.22 17.64 -3.18
CA LEU A 119 4.89 16.63 -4.00
C LEU A 119 5.89 17.24 -4.99
N ILE A 120 5.53 18.35 -5.64
CA ILE A 120 6.43 19.07 -6.55
C ILE A 120 7.63 19.61 -5.77
N MET A 121 7.41 20.18 -4.58
CA MET A 121 8.51 20.66 -3.74
C MET A 121 9.40 19.50 -3.27
N ALA A 122 8.84 18.35 -2.91
CA ALA A 122 9.62 17.16 -2.55
C ALA A 122 10.46 16.63 -3.73
N GLU A 123 9.95 16.69 -4.96
CA GLU A 123 10.72 16.34 -6.16
C GLU A 123 11.83 17.35 -6.44
N LEU A 124 11.57 18.66 -6.29
CA LEU A 124 12.56 19.72 -6.44
C LEU A 124 13.63 19.70 -5.33
N ASP A 125 13.23 19.38 -4.11
CA ASP A 125 14.10 19.28 -2.93
C ASP A 125 14.78 17.91 -2.82
N SER A 126 14.43 16.95 -3.68
CA SER A 126 15.14 15.66 -3.72
C SER A 126 16.53 15.88 -4.29
N VAL A 127 17.56 15.64 -3.47
CA VAL A 127 18.94 15.70 -3.91
C VAL A 127 19.27 14.38 -4.60
N GLU A 128 19.17 14.36 -5.92
CA GLU A 128 19.73 13.26 -6.70
C GLU A 128 21.19 13.05 -6.31
N VAL A 129 21.54 11.81 -5.93
CA VAL A 129 22.92 11.43 -5.65
C VAL A 129 23.72 11.56 -6.95
N LYS A 130 24.49 12.64 -7.07
CA LYS A 130 25.32 12.88 -8.26
C LYS A 130 26.50 11.92 -8.22
N ASP A 131 26.89 11.40 -9.38
CA ASP A 131 28.03 10.48 -9.50
C ASP A 131 29.32 11.06 -8.87
N LYS A 132 29.53 12.38 -8.95
CA LYS A 132 30.65 13.08 -8.30
C LYS A 132 30.65 12.99 -6.77
N ASP A 133 29.48 12.88 -6.15
CA ASP A 133 29.34 12.82 -4.70
C ASP A 133 29.57 11.37 -4.23
N VAL A 134 29.16 10.38 -5.06
CA VAL A 134 29.58 8.97 -4.92
C VAL A 134 31.11 8.86 -5.01
N ASP A 135 31.72 9.49 -6.02
CA ASP A 135 33.18 9.47 -6.22
C ASP A 135 33.92 10.03 -5.00
N ARG A 136 33.45 11.16 -4.45
CA ARG A 136 34.03 11.75 -3.23
C ARG A 136 33.91 10.82 -2.03
N SER A 137 32.74 10.25 -1.80
CA SER A 137 32.54 9.32 -0.68
C SER A 137 33.37 8.05 -0.83
N LEU A 138 33.51 7.53 -2.06
CA LEU A 138 34.40 6.42 -2.37
C LEU A 138 35.87 6.80 -2.12
N ASP A 139 36.30 7.98 -2.56
CA ASP A 139 37.65 8.50 -2.30
C ASP A 139 37.93 8.61 -0.81
N ASP A 140 37.02 9.19 -0.04
CA ASP A 140 37.14 9.33 1.42
C ASP A 140 37.26 7.96 2.09
N GLN A 141 36.46 6.98 1.64
CA GLN A 141 36.51 5.62 2.18
C GLN A 141 37.84 4.92 1.84
N VAL A 142 38.33 5.06 0.62
CA VAL A 142 39.63 4.51 0.22
C VAL A 142 40.76 5.20 0.99
N ASN A 143 40.71 6.51 1.16
CA ASN A 143 41.71 7.26 1.92
C ASN A 143 41.75 6.81 3.39
N ASN A 144 40.59 6.53 3.99
CA ASN A 144 40.51 5.97 5.33
C ASN A 144 41.15 4.58 5.42
N ILE A 145 40.94 3.72 4.42
CA ILE A 145 41.56 2.39 4.36
C ILE A 145 43.09 2.52 4.23
N ILE A 146 43.57 3.41 3.35
CA ILE A 146 45.01 3.68 3.18
C ILE A 146 45.63 4.17 4.49
N ALA A 147 44.97 5.11 5.17
CA ALA A 147 45.44 5.66 6.43
C ALA A 147 45.51 4.60 7.54
N GLN A 148 44.52 3.69 7.59
CA GLN A 148 44.48 2.59 8.57
C GLN A 148 45.52 1.50 8.26
N ALA A 149 45.73 1.18 6.98
CA ALA A 149 46.71 0.18 6.56
C ALA A 149 48.16 0.70 6.65
N GLY A 150 48.36 2.01 6.74
CA GLY A 150 49.68 2.64 6.80
C GLY A 150 50.34 2.83 5.44
N GLY A 151 49.56 2.85 4.35
CA GLY A 151 50.06 3.04 3.00
C GLY A 151 49.23 2.32 1.94
N GLU A 152 49.41 2.71 0.68
CA GLU A 152 48.66 2.18 -0.47
C GLU A 152 48.93 0.69 -0.70
N GLU A 153 50.20 0.28 -0.71
CA GLU A 153 50.59 -1.11 -0.91
C GLU A 153 50.09 -2.04 0.22
N ALA A 154 50.09 -1.54 1.45
CA ALA A 154 49.55 -2.25 2.61
C ALA A 154 48.02 -2.40 2.52
N ALA A 155 47.32 -1.38 2.01
CA ALA A 155 45.88 -1.42 1.79
C ALA A 155 45.50 -2.43 0.69
N GLU A 156 46.23 -2.45 -0.43
CA GLU A 156 45.99 -3.43 -1.51
C GLU A 156 46.21 -4.87 -1.03
N LYS A 157 47.25 -5.09 -0.21
CA LYS A 157 47.50 -6.40 0.39
C LYS A 157 46.41 -6.82 1.38
N ALA A 158 45.87 -5.88 2.14
CA ALA A 158 44.76 -6.12 3.08
C ALA A 158 43.45 -6.42 2.34
N LEU A 159 43.18 -5.73 1.23
CA LEU A 159 41.99 -5.93 0.40
C LEU A 159 42.11 -7.15 -0.54
N GLY A 160 43.31 -7.64 -0.80
CA GLY A 160 43.57 -8.77 -1.70
C GLY A 160 43.41 -8.43 -3.18
N GLN A 161 43.29 -7.15 -3.53
CA GLN A 161 43.11 -6.67 -4.89
C GLN A 161 43.63 -5.23 -5.05
N PRO A 162 43.95 -4.78 -6.28
CA PRO A 162 44.41 -3.42 -6.50
C PRO A 162 43.29 -2.41 -6.22
N LEU A 163 43.63 -1.24 -5.67
CA LEU A 163 42.68 -0.18 -5.30
C LEU A 163 41.84 0.27 -6.50
N ARG A 164 42.42 0.25 -7.70
CA ARG A 164 41.70 0.58 -8.94
C ARG A 164 40.54 -0.37 -9.23
N SER A 165 40.69 -1.66 -8.97
CA SER A 165 39.59 -2.62 -9.15
C SER A 165 38.56 -2.46 -8.05
N PHE A 166 39.01 -2.33 -6.79
CA PHE A 166 38.15 -2.07 -5.65
C PHE A 166 37.23 -0.87 -5.90
N ARG A 167 37.78 0.26 -6.36
CA ARG A 167 37.01 1.47 -6.68
C ARG A 167 35.89 1.22 -7.68
N ARG A 168 36.12 0.42 -8.72
CA ARG A 168 35.09 0.16 -9.75
C ARG A 168 33.95 -0.72 -9.25
N GLU A 169 34.26 -1.69 -8.41
CA GLU A 169 33.28 -2.62 -7.85
C GLU A 169 32.47 -1.94 -6.74
N TYR A 170 33.16 -1.25 -5.84
CA TYR A 170 32.57 -0.63 -4.65
C TYR A 170 31.77 0.64 -4.97
N TRP A 171 32.00 1.27 -6.13
CA TRP A 171 31.26 2.47 -6.54
C TRP A 171 29.75 2.26 -6.57
N TYR A 172 29.28 1.12 -7.10
CA TYR A 172 27.86 0.80 -7.13
C TYR A 172 27.29 0.58 -5.72
N GLU A 173 28.05 -0.06 -4.83
CA GLU A 173 27.64 -0.28 -3.44
C GLU A 173 27.51 1.05 -2.68
N ILE A 174 28.45 1.98 -2.85
CA ILE A 174 28.37 3.33 -2.26
C ILE A 174 27.17 4.09 -2.82
N LYS A 175 26.92 4.01 -4.13
CA LYS A 175 25.77 4.65 -4.77
C LYS A 175 24.46 4.11 -4.21
N ASP A 176 24.31 2.80 -4.14
CA ASP A 176 23.12 2.14 -3.60
C ASP A 176 22.90 2.49 -2.12
N MET A 177 23.98 2.53 -1.34
CA MET A 177 23.96 2.95 0.06
C MET A 177 23.51 4.41 0.20
N MET A 178 24.01 5.33 -0.64
CA MET A 178 23.62 6.75 -0.63
C MET A 178 22.17 6.98 -1.06
N ILE A 179 21.66 6.17 -1.99
CA ILE A 179 20.25 6.23 -2.42
C ILE A 179 19.33 5.72 -1.29
N THR A 180 19.74 4.69 -0.58
CA THR A 180 18.91 4.05 0.46
C THR A 180 18.87 4.85 1.78
N GLN A 181 19.89 5.67 2.05
CA GLN A 181 19.99 6.45 3.30
C GLN A 181 19.25 7.80 3.28
N GLN A 182 18.58 8.15 2.19
CA GLN A 182 17.74 9.36 2.07
C GLN A 182 16.29 9.07 2.45
#